data_AF-A0A252DZN7-F1
#
_entry.id   AF-A0A252DZN7-F1
#
_cell.length_a   1.000
_cell.length_b   1.000
_cell.length_c   1.000
_cell.angle_alpha   90.00
_cell.angle_beta   90.00
_cell.angle_gamma   90.00
#
_symmetry.space_group_name_H-M   'P 1'
#
loop_
_entity.id
_entity.type
_entity.pdbx_description
1 polymer ?
#
loop_
_entity_poly.entity_id
_entity_poly.type
_entity_poly.pdbx_seq_one_letter_code
_entity_poly.pdbx_strand_id
1 'polypeptide(L)'
;MIIRFPAIAATFMVASLSIGTLLSIASPASAQQVITCESQNNRRTSCAVSTTGRVRLIRQLSSASCRDNWGANRNRIWVRNGCRAQFSVGDRRNNRNNRYDRYNRNDRYNDRYDSNDRYDDRYYRNDRYDDRYYRNDR
;
A
#
# COMPACT_ATOMS: atom_id res chain seq x y z
N MET A 1 -19.29 72.91 -3.51
CA MET A 1 -17.84 72.88 -3.82
C MET A 1 -17.14 72.21 -2.63
N ILE A 2 -16.45 71.10 -2.88
CA ILE A 2 -16.13 70.02 -1.92
C ILE A 2 -15.09 70.49 -0.89
N ILE A 3 -15.43 70.40 0.40
CA ILE A 3 -14.53 70.64 1.52
C ILE A 3 -13.83 69.31 1.87
N ARG A 4 -12.52 69.41 2.08
CA ARG A 4 -11.51 68.34 2.21
C ARG A 4 -11.66 67.55 3.51
N PHE A 5 -11.31 66.26 3.47
CA PHE A 5 -10.95 65.49 4.67
C PHE A 5 -9.48 65.02 4.57
N PRO A 6 -8.67 65.21 5.63
CA PRO A 6 -7.23 65.00 5.60
C PRO A 6 -6.87 63.51 5.64
N ALA A 7 -5.72 63.19 5.04
CA ALA A 7 -5.00 61.95 5.31
C ALA A 7 -4.70 61.85 6.81
N ILE A 8 -5.01 60.71 7.43
CA ILE A 8 -4.51 60.11 8.68
C ILE A 8 -5.67 59.28 9.26
N ALA A 9 -5.39 58.03 9.64
CA ALA A 9 -6.32 56.95 10.01
C ALA A 9 -6.94 56.26 8.77
N ALA A 10 -6.65 55.01 8.44
CA ALA A 10 -6.31 53.90 9.29
C ALA A 10 -5.32 52.96 8.60
N THR A 11 -4.07 53.01 9.04
CA THR A 11 -3.06 51.95 8.93
C THR A 11 -3.43 50.75 9.83
N PHE A 12 -4.70 50.32 9.82
CA PHE A 12 -5.19 49.19 10.63
C PHE A 12 -5.90 48.14 9.77
N MET A 13 -5.21 47.67 8.72
CA MET A 13 -5.54 46.44 7.99
C MET A 13 -4.32 45.50 7.92
N VAL A 14 -3.54 45.40 9.00
CA VAL A 14 -2.50 44.36 9.14
C VAL A 14 -2.52 43.83 10.58
N ALA A 15 -3.67 43.35 11.03
CA ALA A 15 -3.77 42.64 12.30
C ALA A 15 -5.06 41.80 12.37
N SER A 16 -5.22 40.85 11.45
CA SER A 16 -6.19 39.78 11.59
C SER A 16 -5.53 38.45 11.22
N LEU A 17 -4.61 38.07 12.10
CA LEU A 17 -4.50 36.72 12.67
C LEU A 17 -4.38 35.60 11.63
N SER A 18 -3.11 35.33 11.32
CA SER A 18 -2.55 34.00 11.12
C SER A 18 -3.12 32.96 12.10
N ILE A 19 -4.34 32.48 11.83
CA ILE A 19 -4.97 31.37 12.55
C ILE A 19 -4.82 30.14 11.67
N GLY A 20 -3.87 29.31 12.07
CA GLY A 20 -4.07 27.86 12.06
C GLY A 20 -4.22 27.21 10.69
N THR A 21 -3.25 27.40 9.79
CA THR A 21 -2.94 26.32 8.85
C THR A 21 -2.14 25.24 9.58
N LEU A 22 -2.77 24.60 10.58
CA LEU A 22 -2.32 23.29 11.04
C LEU A 22 -2.40 22.38 9.82
N LEU A 23 -1.22 22.09 9.29
CA LEU A 23 -0.93 21.15 8.23
C LEU A 23 -1.63 19.82 8.52
N SER A 24 -2.85 19.69 8.01
CA SER A 24 -3.46 18.38 7.79
C SER A 24 -2.76 17.76 6.60
N ILE A 25 -1.52 17.31 6.81
CA ILE A 25 -0.90 16.31 5.93
C ILE A 25 -1.64 15.00 6.22
N ALA A 26 -2.86 14.90 5.71
CA ALA A 26 -3.49 13.62 5.50
C ALA A 26 -2.53 12.86 4.59
N SER A 27 -1.87 11.85 5.16
CA SER A 27 -1.06 10.93 4.36
C SER A 27 -1.95 10.41 3.23
N PRO A 28 -1.47 10.31 1.98
CA PRO A 28 -2.26 9.65 0.96
C PRO A 28 -2.45 8.22 1.43
N ALA A 29 -3.65 7.93 1.95
CA ALA A 29 -4.08 6.57 2.15
C ALA A 29 -4.01 5.96 0.76
N SER A 30 -3.07 5.04 0.56
CA SER A 30 -2.90 4.34 -0.71
C SER A 30 -4.06 3.35 -0.85
N ALA A 31 -5.24 3.91 -1.08
CA ALA A 31 -6.48 3.21 -1.29
C ALA A 31 -6.40 2.58 -2.68
N GLN A 32 -6.75 1.29 -2.77
CA GLN A 32 -6.97 0.67 -4.07
C GLN A 32 -8.04 1.48 -4.80
N GLN A 33 -7.67 2.10 -5.92
CA GLN A 33 -8.60 2.93 -6.68
C GLN A 33 -9.59 2.02 -7.38
N VAL A 34 -10.89 2.22 -7.13
CA VAL A 34 -11.96 1.54 -7.87
C VAL A 34 -12.37 2.39 -9.05
N ILE A 35 -12.40 1.79 -10.23
CA ILE A 35 -12.73 2.45 -11.50
C ILE A 35 -13.86 1.66 -12.16
N THR A 36 -14.96 2.35 -12.46
CA THR A 36 -16.04 1.80 -13.29
C THR A 36 -15.72 2.08 -14.76
N CYS A 37 -15.75 1.06 -15.60
CA CYS A 37 -15.53 1.20 -17.04
C CYS A 37 -16.58 0.41 -17.83
N GLU A 38 -17.18 1.07 -18.83
CA GLU A 38 -18.40 0.59 -19.48
C GLU A 38 -18.31 0.68 -21.00
N SER A 39 -18.62 -0.43 -21.67
CA SER A 39 -18.79 -0.47 -23.13
C SER A 39 -20.11 0.21 -23.49
N GLN A 40 -20.02 1.23 -24.33
CA GLN A 40 -21.19 1.97 -24.83
C GLN A 40 -21.52 1.50 -26.24
N ASN A 41 -22.79 1.21 -26.53
CA ASN A 41 -23.27 0.76 -27.85
C ASN A 41 -22.47 -0.42 -28.43
N ASN A 42 -22.07 -1.37 -27.57
CA ASN A 42 -21.20 -2.51 -27.90
C ASN A 42 -19.80 -2.16 -28.44
N ARG A 43 -19.41 -0.88 -28.43
CA ARG A 43 -18.10 -0.43 -28.89
C ARG A 43 -17.04 -0.59 -27.80
N ARG A 44 -15.77 -0.62 -28.24
CA ARG A 44 -14.63 -0.62 -27.33
C ARG A 44 -14.47 0.75 -26.68
N THR A 45 -14.59 0.81 -25.36
CA THR A 45 -14.34 1.99 -24.54
C THR A 45 -13.04 1.83 -23.78
N SER A 46 -12.28 2.91 -23.57
CA SER A 46 -11.08 2.90 -22.74
C SER A 46 -11.16 3.94 -21.64
N CYS A 47 -10.91 3.52 -20.39
CA CYS A 47 -10.89 4.37 -19.21
C CYS A 47 -9.43 4.58 -18.76
N ALA A 48 -9.05 5.82 -18.50
CA ALA A 48 -7.73 6.16 -18.00
C ALA A 48 -7.55 5.68 -16.56
N VAL A 49 -6.37 5.13 -16.24
CA VAL A 49 -6.00 4.75 -14.88
C VAL A 49 -4.70 5.45 -14.48
N SER A 50 -4.69 5.99 -13.27
CA SER A 50 -3.60 6.84 -12.74
C SER A 50 -2.34 6.05 -12.39
N THR A 51 -2.48 4.74 -12.18
CA THR A 51 -1.42 3.89 -11.67
C THR A 51 -1.15 2.72 -12.59
N THR A 52 0.11 2.32 -12.60
CA THR A 52 0.60 1.24 -13.44
C THR A 52 0.59 -0.11 -12.69
N GLY A 53 -0.09 -0.17 -11.55
CA GLY A 53 -0.21 -1.37 -10.72
C GLY A 53 -1.16 -2.42 -11.30
N ARG A 54 -1.45 -3.46 -10.50
CA ARG A 54 -2.29 -4.58 -10.96
C ARG A 54 -3.74 -4.14 -10.98
N VAL A 55 -4.39 -4.30 -12.13
CA VAL A 55 -5.83 -4.15 -12.29
C VAL A 55 -6.50 -5.50 -12.06
N ARG A 56 -7.62 -5.51 -11.33
CA ARG A 56 -8.45 -6.70 -11.14
C ARG A 56 -9.91 -6.33 -11.35
N LEU A 57 -10.66 -7.18 -12.06
CA LEU A 57 -12.12 -7.07 -12.11
C LEU A 57 -12.68 -7.47 -10.74
N ILE A 58 -13.46 -6.58 -10.13
CA ILE A 58 -14.05 -6.82 -8.79
C ILE A 58 -15.55 -7.07 -8.86
N ARG A 59 -16.25 -6.48 -9.85
CA ARG A 59 -17.69 -6.63 -9.99
C ARG A 59 -18.11 -6.43 -11.44
N GLN A 60 -18.90 -7.35 -11.98
CA GLN A 60 -19.59 -7.16 -13.25
C GLN A 60 -20.91 -6.41 -13.02
N LEU A 61 -21.18 -5.40 -13.85
CA LEU A 61 -22.39 -4.57 -13.81
C LEU A 61 -23.34 -4.86 -14.97
N SER A 62 -22.83 -5.39 -16.10
CA SER A 62 -23.64 -5.79 -17.27
C SER A 62 -24.11 -7.23 -17.19
N SER A 63 -25.18 -7.55 -17.91
CA SER A 63 -25.54 -8.93 -18.26
C SER A 63 -24.57 -9.53 -19.28
N ALA A 64 -24.04 -8.72 -20.21
CA ALA A 64 -23.00 -9.13 -21.14
C ALA A 64 -21.72 -9.54 -20.38
N SER A 65 -21.13 -10.65 -20.80
CA SER A 65 -19.94 -11.22 -20.17
C SER A 65 -18.74 -10.29 -20.30
N CYS A 66 -18.10 -10.03 -19.18
CA CYS A 66 -16.80 -9.36 -19.16
C CYS A 66 -15.63 -10.33 -19.42
N ARG A 67 -15.82 -11.65 -19.35
CA ARG A 67 -14.75 -12.61 -19.70
C ARG A 67 -14.28 -12.37 -21.14
N ASP A 68 -12.97 -12.15 -21.32
CA ASP A 68 -12.30 -11.83 -22.61
C ASP A 68 -12.78 -10.54 -23.33
N ASN A 69 -13.62 -9.76 -22.66
CA ASN A 69 -14.18 -8.50 -23.16
C ASN A 69 -13.66 -7.27 -22.41
N TRP A 70 -12.65 -7.45 -21.56
CA TRP A 70 -11.87 -6.37 -21.00
C TRP A 70 -10.39 -6.72 -20.95
N GLY A 71 -9.57 -5.70 -20.74
CA GLY A 71 -8.15 -5.85 -20.44
C GLY A 71 -7.58 -4.57 -19.87
N ALA A 72 -6.34 -4.65 -19.40
CA ALA A 72 -5.61 -3.51 -18.86
C ALA A 72 -4.24 -3.39 -19.53
N ASN A 73 -3.92 -2.17 -19.97
CA ASN A 73 -2.61 -1.76 -20.43
C ASN A 73 -2.01 -0.78 -19.39
N ARG A 74 -0.74 -0.35 -19.57
CA ARG A 74 0.02 0.46 -18.58
C ARG A 74 -0.77 1.60 -17.91
N ASN A 75 -1.67 2.27 -18.64
CA ASN A 75 -2.39 3.44 -18.13
C ASN A 75 -3.87 3.46 -18.52
N ARG A 76 -4.41 2.36 -19.06
CA ARG A 76 -5.82 2.29 -19.50
C ARG A 76 -6.41 0.92 -19.28
N ILE A 77 -7.68 0.90 -18.89
CA ILE A 77 -8.54 -0.28 -18.94
C ILE A 77 -9.39 -0.14 -20.19
N TRP A 78 -9.56 -1.21 -20.96
CA TRP A 78 -10.50 -1.23 -22.06
C TRP A 78 -11.58 -2.29 -21.82
N VAL A 79 -12.78 -2.02 -22.28
CA VAL A 79 -13.95 -2.90 -22.24
C VAL A 79 -14.65 -2.87 -23.60
N ARG A 80 -15.28 -3.96 -24.03
CA ARG A 80 -15.97 -4.07 -25.33
C ARG A 80 -17.21 -4.97 -25.25
N ASN A 81 -17.98 -5.04 -26.35
CA ASN A 81 -19.08 -6.00 -26.51
C ASN A 81 -20.12 -5.94 -25.38
N GLY A 82 -20.41 -4.73 -24.87
CA GLY A 82 -21.42 -4.52 -23.83
C GLY A 82 -20.95 -4.82 -22.40
N CYS A 83 -19.70 -5.23 -22.19
CA CYS A 83 -19.13 -5.41 -20.86
C CYS A 83 -19.10 -4.09 -20.08
N ARG A 84 -19.65 -4.12 -18.86
CA ARG A 84 -19.64 -3.02 -17.88
C ARG A 84 -19.21 -3.61 -16.55
N ALA A 85 -18.16 -3.06 -15.94
CA ALA A 85 -17.59 -3.62 -14.72
C ALA A 85 -16.87 -2.56 -13.88
N GLN A 86 -16.69 -2.89 -12.61
CA GLN A 86 -15.80 -2.20 -11.69
C GLN A 86 -14.47 -2.95 -11.60
N PHE A 87 -13.40 -2.17 -11.57
CA PHE A 87 -12.03 -2.64 -11.51
C PHE A 87 -11.33 -2.03 -10.31
N SER A 88 -10.65 -2.85 -9.51
CA SER A 88 -9.70 -2.33 -8.52
C SER A 88 -8.34 -2.17 -9.17
N VAL A 89 -7.69 -1.04 -8.87
CA VAL A 89 -6.35 -0.74 -9.32
C VAL A 89 -5.47 -0.55 -8.09
N GLY A 90 -4.56 -1.50 -7.90
CA GLY A 90 -3.62 -1.46 -6.77
C GLY A 90 -2.48 -0.48 -7.02
N ASP A 91 -2.00 0.17 -5.97
CA ASP A 91 -0.73 0.90 -6.01
C ASP A 91 0.45 -0.09 -6.15
N ARG A 92 1.41 0.26 -7.01
CA ARG A 92 2.68 -0.48 -7.12
C ARG A 92 3.48 -0.42 -5.83
N ARG A 93 3.40 0.69 -5.08
CA ARG A 93 4.15 0.90 -3.83
C ARG A 93 3.69 -0.07 -2.74
N ASN A 94 2.38 -0.25 -2.56
CA ASN A 94 1.83 -1.19 -1.58
C ASN A 94 2.25 -2.65 -1.83
N ASN A 95 2.41 -3.06 -3.09
CA ASN A 95 2.88 -4.40 -3.42
C ASN A 95 4.37 -4.60 -3.05
N ARG A 96 5.19 -3.54 -3.08
CA ARG A 96 6.60 -3.61 -2.65
C ARG A 96 6.72 -3.74 -1.13
N ASN A 97 5.94 -2.97 -0.36
CA ASN A 97 5.99 -3.00 1.10
C ASN A 97 5.64 -4.39 1.65
N ASN A 98 4.60 -5.03 1.09
CA ASN A 98 4.23 -6.40 1.44
C ASN A 98 5.38 -7.41 1.17
N ARG A 99 6.22 -7.15 0.15
CA ARG A 99 7.39 -7.98 -0.11
C ARG A 99 8.48 -7.78 0.95
N TYR A 100 8.70 -6.55 1.43
CA TYR A 100 9.66 -6.27 2.51
C TYR A 100 9.21 -6.82 3.87
N ASP A 101 7.92 -6.74 4.18
CA ASP A 101 7.35 -7.35 5.39
C ASP A 101 7.59 -8.87 5.42
N ARG A 102 7.58 -9.51 4.25
CA ARG A 102 7.84 -10.94 4.11
C ARG A 102 9.31 -11.30 4.40
N TYR A 103 10.26 -10.43 4.09
CA TYR A 103 11.69 -10.65 4.42
C TYR A 103 11.92 -10.53 5.92
N ASN A 104 11.36 -9.50 6.56
CA ASN A 104 11.48 -9.31 8.02
C ASN A 104 10.89 -10.50 8.82
N ARG A 105 9.80 -11.09 8.31
CA ARG A 105 9.24 -12.30 8.93
C ARG A 105 10.16 -13.52 8.88
N ASN A 106 11.02 -13.63 7.86
CA ASN A 106 12.00 -14.70 7.75
C ASN A 106 13.19 -14.51 8.69
N ASP A 107 13.54 -13.27 9.05
CA ASP A 107 14.62 -13.01 10.00
C ASP A 107 14.29 -13.59 11.38
N ARG A 108 13.03 -13.44 11.83
CA ARG A 108 12.53 -14.12 13.04
C ARG A 108 12.57 -15.66 12.98
N TYR A 109 12.55 -16.24 11.78
CA TYR A 109 12.63 -17.69 11.62
C TYR A 109 14.08 -18.17 11.73
N ASN A 110 15.03 -17.39 11.21
CA ASN A 110 16.46 -17.65 11.34
C ASN A 110 16.97 -17.48 12.78
N ASP A 111 16.49 -16.48 13.53
CA ASP A 111 16.83 -16.31 14.95
C ASP A 111 16.49 -17.57 15.78
N ARG A 112 15.47 -18.31 15.35
CA ARG A 112 15.02 -19.53 16.01
C ARG A 112 15.90 -20.74 15.67
N TYR A 113 16.51 -20.78 14.48
CA TYR A 113 17.45 -21.84 14.11
C TYR A 113 18.76 -21.72 14.90
N ASP A 114 19.32 -20.51 15.01
CA ASP A 114 20.56 -20.26 15.76
C ASP A 114 20.40 -20.58 17.27
N SER A 115 19.19 -20.42 17.82
CA SER A 115 18.90 -20.81 19.21
C SER A 115 18.81 -22.33 19.42
N ASN A 116 18.41 -23.10 18.40
CA ASN A 116 18.39 -24.56 18.46
C ASN A 116 19.78 -25.17 18.38
N ASP A 117 20.71 -24.53 17.66
CA ASP A 117 22.11 -25.00 17.61
C ASP A 117 22.77 -24.95 19.00
N ARG A 118 22.36 -24.00 19.87
CA ARG A 118 22.77 -23.98 21.29
C ARG A 118 22.21 -25.13 22.13
N TYR A 119 21.13 -25.79 21.71
CA TYR A 119 20.60 -26.97 22.41
C TYR A 119 21.44 -28.21 22.12
N ASP A 120 21.94 -28.35 20.90
CA ASP A 120 22.73 -29.51 20.47
C ASP A 120 24.14 -29.53 21.09
N ASP A 121 24.80 -28.36 21.17
CA ASP A 121 26.10 -28.20 21.86
C ASP A 121 26.02 -28.59 23.35
N ARG A 122 24.87 -28.38 23.97
CA ARG A 122 24.67 -28.70 25.39
C ARG A 122 24.48 -30.20 25.61
N TYR A 123 24.03 -30.95 24.61
CA TYR A 123 23.87 -32.41 24.71
C TYR A 123 25.24 -33.10 24.72
N TYR A 124 26.11 -32.82 23.75
CA TYR A 124 27.46 -33.39 23.69
C TYR A 124 28.36 -33.03 24.87
N ARG A 125 28.13 -31.89 25.53
CA ARG A 125 28.92 -31.48 26.70
C ARG A 125 28.58 -32.27 27.97
N ASN A 126 27.36 -32.80 28.08
CA ASN A 126 26.92 -33.54 29.26
C ASN A 126 27.49 -34.96 29.30
N ASP A 127 27.66 -35.61 28.14
CA ASP A 127 28.26 -36.96 28.06
C ASP A 127 29.70 -36.99 28.64
N ARG A 128 30.38 -35.84 28.58
CA ARG A 128 31.74 -35.67 29.13
C ARG A 128 31.80 -35.65 30.66
N TYR A 129 30.69 -35.43 31.34
CA TYR A 129 30.61 -35.52 32.81
C TYR A 129 30.44 -36.97 33.27
N ASP A 130 29.73 -37.80 32.51
CA ASP A 130 29.49 -39.22 32.87
C ASP A 130 30.75 -40.09 32.72
N ASP A 131 31.57 -39.88 31.69
CA ASP A 131 32.86 -40.59 31.53
C ASP A 131 33.82 -40.38 32.70
N ARG A 132 33.71 -39.23 33.39
CA ARG A 132 34.58 -38.89 34.52
C ARG A 132 34.15 -39.61 35.80
N TYR A 133 32.90 -40.08 35.90
CA TYR A 133 32.42 -40.83 37.06
C TYR A 133 32.96 -42.26 37.06
N TYR A 134 32.96 -42.94 35.91
CA TYR A 134 33.44 -44.32 35.80
C TYR A 134 34.96 -44.49 35.96
N ARG A 135 35.74 -43.41 35.79
CA ARG A 135 37.21 -43.45 35.87
C ARG A 135 37.76 -43.28 37.29
N ASN A 136 36.94 -42.80 38.23
CA ASN A 136 37.37 -42.52 39.61
C ASN A 136 37.11 -43.68 40.60
N ASP A 137 36.48 -44.77 40.17
CA ASP A 137 36.27 -46.00 40.95
C ASP A 137 37.37 -47.08 40.71
N ARG A 138 38.60 -46.65 40.37
CA ARG A 138 39.80 -47.52 40.30
C ARG A 138 40.95 -46.94 41.09
#